data_AF-A0A9P5RDQ1-F1
#
_entry.id   AF-A0A9P5RDQ1-F1
#
_cell.length_a   1.000
_cell.length_b   1.000
_cell.length_c   1.000
_cell.angle_alpha   90.00
_cell.angle_beta   90.00
_cell.angle_gamma   90.00
#
_symmetry.space_group_name_H-M   'P 1'
#
loop_
_entity.id
_entity.type
_entity.pdbx_description
1 polymer ?
#
loop_
_entity_poly.entity_id
_entity_poly.type
_entity_poly.pdbx_seq_one_letter_code
_entity_poly.pdbx_strand_id
1 'polypeptide(L)'
;MAPNQAILDASVSIDALVQLLLNRRRNEDTKLPRVISVAYQKPTNNNLEFIWIIGSPILKQLKSLTIFVSDIKRYLGAVDRLRRLRHVDFSLGELLDYNPRDIDNSPTSMDIMATNKARKEEAMQDMIRFVKEHRQHFKSQLKTARCLDSFTWPGAVQTCSDAVHMEMFQYLPALSLPTTINFTNLMQFIAQLSTTNLEYVQHIDTTRDNELAYWQLCDNRHFLQRCRAPMHLTMRTLGQSTFSWAVQEKKDLEIIDSGNSSNNNNNSIRDLSALLDEQENRQLFLRHGLVPLRALNIIESVTNHFTDEIGNAAIAFSQTLTTLQIWIEHSALVASTHSTPTRAINVGRGWVDLFSLTDLNLASGDARIVIDQELLTRCPNLVNCVIQDVTLDYHLQDVVPCQPATHLSHLKMSNLIGWSALCFHPDTLYSTPSLTKLSLQTKFGQLGICFDAPEDNNGND
;
A
#
# COMPACT_ATOMS: atom_id res chain seq x y z
N MET A 1 -15.46 17.91 4.62
CA MET A 1 -15.30 16.44 4.61
C MET A 1 -16.54 15.83 4.00
N ALA A 2 -16.49 15.45 2.72
CA ALA A 2 -17.60 14.74 2.08
C ALA A 2 -17.51 13.26 2.44
N PRO A 3 -18.64 12.57 2.71
CA PRO A 3 -18.60 11.15 3.02
C PRO A 3 -18.16 10.39 1.77
N ASN A 4 -17.16 9.53 1.92
CA ASN A 4 -16.84 8.48 0.96
C ASN A 4 -18.15 7.78 0.60
N GLN A 5 -18.54 7.87 -0.66
CA GLN A 5 -19.70 7.20 -1.22
C GLN A 5 -19.35 5.71 -1.26
N ALA A 6 -19.50 5.04 -0.11
CA ALA A 6 -19.59 3.60 -0.04
C ALA A 6 -20.70 3.19 -1.02
N ILE A 7 -20.29 2.55 -2.11
CA ILE A 7 -21.22 1.85 -2.97
C ILE A 7 -21.87 0.80 -2.05
N LEU A 8 -23.12 1.06 -1.65
CA LEU A 8 -23.99 0.08 -1.05
C LEU A 8 -24.24 -0.99 -2.12
N ASP A 9 -23.36 -1.98 -2.17
CA ASP A 9 -23.57 -3.22 -2.90
C ASP A 9 -24.70 -3.97 -2.21
N ALA A 10 -25.92 -3.73 -2.66
CA ALA A 10 -27.04 -4.59 -2.34
C ALA A 10 -26.81 -5.94 -3.02
N SER A 11 -26.34 -6.93 -2.25
CA SER A 11 -26.45 -8.33 -2.64
C SER A 11 -27.92 -8.71 -2.59
N VAL A 12 -28.46 -9.15 -3.72
CA VAL A 12 -29.86 -9.54 -3.82
C VAL A 12 -29.88 -11.05 -3.74
N SER A 13 -30.32 -11.60 -2.61
CA SER A 13 -30.60 -13.04 -2.50
C SER A 13 -31.53 -13.46 -3.63
N ILE A 14 -31.35 -14.68 -4.12
CA ILE A 14 -32.22 -15.30 -5.13
C ILE A 14 -33.69 -15.18 -4.73
N ASP A 15 -34.02 -15.35 -3.46
CA ASP A 15 -35.39 -15.19 -2.95
C ASP A 15 -35.90 -13.76 -3.12
N ALA A 16 -35.06 -12.77 -2.85
CA ALA A 16 -35.41 -11.37 -3.07
C ALA A 16 -35.58 -11.07 -4.57
N LEU A 17 -34.76 -11.67 -5.44
CA LEU A 17 -34.84 -11.50 -6.89
C LEU A 17 -36.10 -12.16 -7.48
N VAL A 18 -36.43 -13.37 -7.01
CA VAL A 18 -37.68 -14.08 -7.34
C VAL A 18 -38.89 -13.26 -6.88
N GLN A 19 -38.90 -12.76 -5.65
CA GLN A 19 -39.97 -11.90 -5.14
C GLN A 19 -40.10 -10.61 -5.95
N LEU A 20 -38.99 -10.02 -6.39
CA LEU A 20 -39.00 -8.79 -7.21
C LEU A 20 -39.58 -9.05 -8.62
N LEU A 21 -39.25 -10.19 -9.23
CA LEU A 21 -39.82 -10.61 -10.51
C LEU A 21 -41.31 -10.96 -10.39
N LEU A 22 -41.70 -11.64 -9.31
CA LEU A 22 -43.10 -11.96 -9.02
C LEU A 22 -43.92 -10.69 -8.76
N ASN A 23 -43.37 -9.71 -8.04
CA ASN A 23 -44.01 -8.42 -7.79
C ASN A 23 -44.13 -7.55 -9.03
N ARG A 24 -43.16 -7.61 -9.96
CA ARG A 24 -43.25 -6.91 -11.25
C ARG A 24 -44.38 -7.44 -12.13
N ARG A 25 -44.67 -8.75 -12.08
CA ARG A 25 -45.84 -9.31 -12.78
C ARG A 25 -47.16 -8.74 -12.25
N ARG A 26 -47.15 -8.12 -11.07
CA ARG A 26 -48.30 -7.47 -10.43
C ARG A 26 -48.30 -5.94 -10.57
N ASN A 27 -47.16 -5.29 -10.82
CA ASN A 27 -47.03 -3.83 -10.91
C ASN A 27 -46.02 -3.42 -12.01
N GLU A 28 -46.50 -2.74 -13.06
CA GLU A 28 -45.69 -2.31 -14.21
C GLU A 28 -44.62 -1.24 -13.87
N ASP A 29 -44.75 -0.51 -12.76
CA ASP A 29 -43.89 0.63 -12.42
C ASP A 29 -42.65 0.32 -11.54
N THR A 30 -42.39 -0.94 -11.22
CA THR A 30 -41.32 -1.29 -10.28
C THR A 30 -39.92 -1.22 -10.93
N LYS A 31 -39.06 -0.29 -10.50
CA LYS A 31 -37.66 -0.17 -10.95
C LYS A 31 -36.83 -1.39 -10.50
N LEU A 32 -36.27 -2.14 -11.45
CA LEU A 32 -35.38 -3.28 -11.18
C LEU A 32 -34.11 -2.86 -10.42
N PRO A 33 -33.56 -3.76 -9.57
CA PRO A 33 -32.25 -3.56 -8.97
C PRO A 33 -31.19 -3.44 -10.07
N ARG A 34 -30.30 -2.45 -9.92
CA ARG A 34 -29.22 -2.15 -10.89
C ARG A 34 -27.98 -3.02 -10.69
N VAL A 35 -27.97 -3.81 -9.64
CA VAL A 35 -26.90 -4.70 -9.21
C VAL A 35 -27.54 -6.06 -8.93
N ILE A 36 -26.98 -7.11 -9.52
CA ILE A 36 -27.30 -8.50 -9.18
C ILE A 36 -25.98 -9.11 -8.73
N SER A 37 -25.83 -9.25 -7.43
CA SER A 37 -24.77 -10.05 -6.82
C SER A 37 -25.45 -11.19 -6.08
N VAL A 38 -25.12 -12.42 -6.47
CA VAL A 38 -25.67 -13.63 -5.86
C VAL A 38 -24.55 -14.29 -5.06
N ALA A 39 -24.61 -14.18 -3.74
CA ALA A 39 -23.67 -14.84 -2.84
C ALA A 39 -24.12 -16.28 -2.63
N TYR A 40 -23.33 -17.25 -3.11
CA TYR A 40 -23.59 -18.68 -2.91
C TYR A 40 -22.41 -19.36 -2.19
N GLN A 41 -22.72 -20.27 -1.27
CA GLN A 41 -21.73 -21.12 -0.60
C GLN A 41 -21.25 -22.29 -1.47
N LYS A 42 -21.98 -22.67 -2.54
CA LYS A 42 -21.52 -23.56 -3.62
C LYS A 42 -22.53 -23.53 -4.77
N PRO A 43 -22.20 -22.98 -5.94
CA PRO A 43 -23.11 -23.04 -7.09
C PRO A 43 -23.25 -24.49 -7.55
N THR A 44 -24.48 -25.01 -7.59
CA THR A 44 -24.79 -26.21 -8.38
C THR A 44 -25.08 -25.79 -9.82
N ASN A 45 -24.92 -26.69 -10.81
CA ASN A 45 -25.25 -26.39 -12.21
C ASN A 45 -26.67 -25.85 -12.38
N ASN A 46 -27.62 -26.35 -11.59
CA ASN A 46 -29.02 -25.89 -11.59
C ASN A 46 -29.15 -24.42 -11.15
N ASN A 47 -28.31 -23.95 -10.23
CA ASN A 47 -28.33 -22.56 -9.78
C ASN A 47 -27.78 -21.62 -10.87
N LEU A 48 -26.76 -22.04 -11.62
CA LEU A 48 -26.20 -21.24 -12.71
C LEU A 48 -27.20 -21.06 -13.85
N GLU A 49 -27.90 -22.12 -14.24
CA GLU A 49 -28.98 -22.03 -15.22
C GLU A 49 -30.09 -21.08 -14.76
N PHE A 50 -30.48 -21.17 -13.50
CA PHE A 50 -31.48 -20.28 -12.94
C PHE A 50 -31.03 -18.81 -12.94
N ILE A 51 -29.79 -18.53 -12.52
CA ILE A 51 -29.20 -17.18 -12.60
C ILE A 51 -29.21 -16.69 -14.05
N TRP A 52 -28.82 -17.53 -15.00
CA TRP A 52 -28.81 -17.15 -16.42
C TRP A 52 -30.21 -16.86 -16.96
N ILE A 53 -31.20 -17.72 -16.69
CA ILE A 53 -32.58 -17.54 -17.14
C ILE A 53 -33.14 -16.20 -16.66
N ILE A 54 -32.83 -15.83 -15.42
CA ILE A 54 -33.27 -14.57 -14.84
C ILE A 54 -32.45 -13.37 -15.32
N GLY A 55 -31.13 -13.52 -15.41
CA GLY A 55 -30.19 -12.45 -15.76
C GLY A 55 -30.22 -12.11 -17.24
N SER A 56 -30.41 -13.11 -18.11
CA SER A 56 -30.35 -12.95 -19.57
C SER A 56 -31.29 -11.85 -20.08
N PRO A 57 -32.58 -11.77 -19.71
CA PRO A 57 -33.46 -10.69 -20.16
C PRO A 57 -33.00 -9.27 -19.79
N ILE A 58 -32.20 -9.11 -18.75
CA ILE A 58 -31.82 -7.82 -18.17
C ILE A 58 -30.34 -7.46 -18.34
N LEU A 59 -29.53 -8.25 -19.06
CA LEU A 59 -28.10 -7.99 -19.30
C LEU A 59 -27.81 -6.54 -19.76
N LYS A 60 -28.67 -5.98 -20.62
CA LYS A 60 -28.56 -4.59 -21.12
C LYS A 60 -28.64 -3.51 -20.04
N GLN A 61 -29.13 -3.87 -18.85
CA GLN A 61 -29.35 -2.96 -17.74
C GLN A 61 -28.31 -3.10 -16.63
N LEU A 62 -27.58 -4.22 -16.61
CA LEU A 62 -26.61 -4.54 -15.56
C LEU A 62 -25.42 -3.58 -15.59
N LYS A 63 -25.03 -3.10 -14.42
CA LYS A 63 -23.83 -2.28 -14.21
C LYS A 63 -22.71 -3.06 -13.52
N SER A 64 -23.05 -4.09 -12.77
CA SER A 64 -22.13 -5.02 -12.14
C SER A 64 -22.60 -6.44 -12.41
N LEU A 65 -21.67 -7.38 -12.62
CA LEU A 65 -21.95 -8.77 -12.90
C LEU A 65 -20.86 -9.66 -12.31
N THR A 66 -21.26 -10.71 -11.60
CA THR A 66 -20.36 -11.79 -11.20
C THR A 66 -20.52 -12.95 -12.18
N ILE A 67 -19.42 -13.38 -12.81
CA ILE A 67 -19.38 -14.48 -13.78
C ILE A 67 -18.64 -15.65 -13.14
N PHE A 68 -19.31 -16.80 -13.04
CA PHE A 68 -18.59 -18.04 -12.75
C PHE A 68 -17.80 -18.43 -14.00
N VAL A 69 -16.51 -18.68 -13.81
CA VAL A 69 -15.59 -18.91 -14.93
C VAL A 69 -15.99 -20.17 -15.73
N SER A 70 -16.67 -21.13 -15.12
CA SER A 70 -17.25 -22.29 -15.82
C SER A 70 -18.34 -21.95 -16.84
N ASP A 71 -19.02 -20.81 -16.68
CA ASP A 71 -20.11 -20.35 -17.57
C ASP A 71 -19.66 -19.18 -18.46
N ILE A 72 -18.36 -18.85 -18.47
CA ILE A 72 -17.86 -17.65 -19.14
C ILE A 72 -18.14 -17.63 -20.65
N LYS A 73 -18.11 -18.79 -21.31
CA LYS A 73 -18.43 -18.94 -22.74
C LYS A 73 -19.83 -18.45 -23.08
N ARG A 74 -20.79 -18.64 -22.15
CA ARG A 74 -22.16 -18.16 -22.31
C ARG A 74 -22.23 -16.63 -22.27
N TYR A 75 -21.46 -16.01 -21.38
CA TYR A 75 -21.38 -14.55 -21.27
C TYR A 75 -20.60 -13.93 -22.44
N LEU A 76 -19.54 -14.59 -22.92
CA LEU A 76 -18.84 -14.22 -24.16
C LEU A 76 -19.80 -14.12 -25.34
N GLY A 77 -20.66 -15.13 -25.52
CA GLY A 77 -21.70 -15.12 -26.57
C GLY A 77 -22.78 -14.05 -26.41
N ALA A 78 -22.81 -13.31 -25.30
CA ALA A 78 -23.76 -12.23 -25.01
C ALA A 78 -23.08 -10.91 -24.64
N VAL A 79 -21.77 -10.75 -24.90
CA VAL A 79 -21.00 -9.54 -24.55
C VAL A 79 -21.66 -8.29 -25.14
N ASP A 80 -22.14 -8.34 -26.38
CA ASP A 80 -22.84 -7.25 -27.09
C ASP A 80 -24.10 -6.74 -26.36
N ARG A 81 -24.66 -7.53 -25.45
CA ARG A 81 -25.81 -7.14 -24.63
C ARG A 81 -25.39 -6.41 -23.36
N LEU A 82 -24.12 -6.39 -22.98
CA LEU A 82 -23.62 -5.85 -21.69
C LEU A 82 -23.19 -4.38 -21.76
N ARG A 83 -23.86 -3.56 -22.58
CA ARG A 83 -23.48 -2.15 -22.85
C ARG A 83 -23.29 -1.27 -21.60
N ARG A 84 -24.02 -1.54 -20.52
CA ARG A 84 -24.00 -0.72 -19.28
C ARG A 84 -23.07 -1.28 -18.21
N LEU A 85 -22.41 -2.40 -18.47
CA LEU A 85 -21.55 -3.07 -17.52
C LEU A 85 -20.32 -2.19 -17.23
N ARG A 86 -20.08 -1.95 -15.94
CA ARG A 86 -18.96 -1.16 -15.40
C ARG A 86 -18.05 -2.00 -14.52
N HIS A 87 -18.57 -3.04 -13.90
CA HIS A 87 -17.83 -3.89 -12.97
C HIS A 87 -18.08 -5.35 -13.32
N VAL A 88 -17.02 -6.15 -13.40
CA VAL A 88 -17.14 -7.59 -13.54
C VAL A 88 -16.27 -8.28 -12.49
N ASP A 89 -16.85 -9.25 -11.80
CA ASP A 89 -16.12 -10.12 -10.89
C ASP A 89 -16.15 -11.54 -11.44
N PHE A 90 -15.00 -12.18 -11.58
CA PHE A 90 -14.88 -13.56 -12.03
C PHE A 90 -14.71 -14.46 -10.81
N SER A 91 -15.57 -15.48 -10.68
CA SER A 91 -15.54 -16.44 -9.57
C SER A 91 -15.06 -17.80 -10.06
N LEU A 92 -13.99 -18.30 -9.43
CA LEU A 92 -13.47 -19.66 -9.63
C LEU A 92 -14.32 -20.67 -8.85
N GLY A 93 -15.52 -20.96 -9.37
CA GLY A 93 -16.47 -21.87 -8.73
C GLY A 93 -16.09 -23.35 -8.80
N GLU A 94 -15.25 -23.73 -9.77
CA GLU A 94 -14.78 -25.11 -9.98
C GLU A 94 -13.42 -25.34 -9.30
N LEU A 95 -13.19 -26.58 -8.86
CA LEU A 95 -11.90 -27.02 -8.34
C LEU A 95 -10.95 -27.29 -9.53
N LEU A 96 -10.10 -26.31 -9.85
CA LEU A 96 -9.15 -26.34 -10.97
C LEU A 96 -7.72 -26.64 -10.50
N ASP A 97 -7.34 -26.12 -9.35
CA ASP A 97 -6.07 -26.40 -8.68
C ASP A 97 -6.26 -27.45 -7.60
N TYR A 98 -5.39 -28.45 -7.62
CA TYR A 98 -5.31 -29.47 -6.59
C TYR A 98 -3.99 -29.31 -5.85
N ASN A 99 -4.03 -29.50 -4.54
CA ASN A 99 -2.82 -29.58 -3.74
C ASN A 99 -2.06 -30.86 -4.14
N PRO A 100 -0.80 -30.75 -4.60
CA PRO A 100 -0.01 -31.92 -5.00
C PRO A 100 0.14 -32.96 -3.90
N ARG A 101 0.03 -32.54 -2.62
CA ARG A 101 0.12 -33.44 -1.46
C ARG A 101 -1.11 -34.32 -1.27
N ASP A 102 -2.25 -33.92 -1.80
CA ASP A 102 -3.53 -34.61 -1.63
C ASP A 102 -3.80 -35.62 -2.76
N ILE A 103 -2.88 -35.72 -3.72
CA ILE A 103 -3.01 -36.54 -4.91
C ILE A 103 -2.05 -37.72 -4.83
N ASP A 104 -2.58 -38.94 -4.92
CA ASP A 104 -1.77 -40.15 -5.09
C ASP A 104 -1.06 -40.13 -6.46
N ASN A 105 0.19 -40.60 -6.53
CA ASN A 105 1.06 -40.58 -7.71
C ASN A 105 0.61 -41.56 -8.83
N SER A 106 -0.68 -41.90 -8.86
CA SER A 106 -1.26 -42.76 -9.88
C SER A 106 -1.23 -42.06 -11.26
N PRO A 107 -1.03 -42.80 -12.36
CA PRO A 107 -1.10 -42.24 -13.73
C PRO A 107 -2.42 -41.50 -13.98
N THR A 108 -3.53 -42.05 -13.49
CA THR A 108 -4.87 -41.44 -13.60
C THR A 108 -4.94 -40.07 -12.92
N SER A 109 -4.28 -39.91 -11.77
CA SER A 109 -4.21 -38.63 -11.09
C SER A 109 -3.45 -37.58 -11.90
N MET A 110 -2.34 -37.96 -12.54
CA MET A 110 -1.56 -37.05 -13.37
C MET A 110 -2.35 -36.59 -14.60
N ASP A 111 -3.11 -37.48 -15.24
CA ASP A 111 -3.98 -37.13 -16.37
C ASP A 111 -5.08 -36.14 -15.95
N ILE A 112 -5.65 -36.30 -14.76
CA ILE A 112 -6.64 -35.37 -14.19
C ILE A 112 -6.00 -34.00 -13.92
N MET A 113 -4.79 -33.96 -13.35
CA MET A 113 -4.07 -32.70 -13.12
C MET A 113 -3.76 -31.97 -14.44
N ALA A 114 -3.28 -32.69 -15.45
CA ALA A 114 -2.98 -32.12 -16.76
C ALA A 114 -4.26 -31.56 -17.41
N THR A 115 -5.36 -32.31 -17.34
CA THR A 115 -6.67 -31.88 -17.86
C THR A 115 -7.18 -30.63 -17.12
N ASN A 116 -7.10 -30.60 -15.79
CA ASN A 116 -7.56 -29.46 -15.00
C ASN A 116 -6.68 -28.22 -15.20
N LYS A 117 -5.37 -28.39 -15.36
CA LYS A 117 -4.45 -27.32 -15.74
C LYS A 117 -4.82 -26.73 -17.10
N ALA A 118 -5.08 -27.56 -18.10
CA ALA A 118 -5.51 -27.11 -19.43
C ALA A 118 -6.86 -26.37 -19.37
N ARG A 119 -7.83 -26.90 -18.61
CA ARG A 119 -9.12 -26.23 -18.37
C ARG A 119 -8.96 -24.89 -17.66
N LYS A 120 -8.08 -24.81 -16.66
CA LYS A 120 -7.78 -23.55 -15.95
C LYS A 120 -7.22 -22.51 -16.91
N GLU A 121 -6.25 -22.90 -17.72
CA GLU A 121 -5.66 -22.01 -18.72
C GLU A 121 -6.71 -21.50 -19.71
N GLU A 122 -7.53 -22.39 -20.28
CA GLU A 122 -8.62 -22.02 -21.18
C GLU A 122 -9.59 -21.04 -20.52
N ALA A 123 -9.98 -21.33 -19.26
CA ALA A 123 -10.81 -20.46 -18.45
C ALA A 123 -10.22 -19.06 -18.23
N MET A 124 -8.92 -18.97 -17.93
CA MET A 124 -8.22 -17.68 -17.76
C MET A 124 -8.16 -16.90 -19.08
N GLN A 125 -7.93 -17.58 -20.20
CA GLN A 125 -7.94 -16.96 -21.53
C GLN A 125 -9.33 -16.44 -21.90
N ASP A 126 -10.39 -17.18 -21.59
CA ASP A 126 -11.76 -16.73 -21.80
C ASP A 126 -12.11 -15.49 -20.93
N MET A 127 -11.55 -15.38 -19.72
CA MET A 127 -11.69 -14.18 -18.87
C MET A 127 -11.06 -12.95 -19.51
N ILE A 128 -9.81 -13.08 -19.95
CA ILE A 128 -9.10 -12.00 -20.66
C ILE A 128 -9.87 -11.62 -21.92
N ARG A 129 -10.32 -12.62 -22.69
CA ARG A 129 -11.11 -12.44 -23.90
C ARG A 129 -12.41 -11.67 -23.63
N PHE A 130 -13.12 -11.98 -22.55
CA PHE A 130 -14.35 -11.29 -22.19
C PHE A 130 -14.11 -9.80 -21.94
N VAL A 131 -13.09 -9.45 -21.17
CA VAL A 131 -12.74 -8.05 -20.87
C VAL A 131 -12.33 -7.32 -22.16
N LYS A 132 -11.53 -7.97 -23.00
CA LYS A 132 -11.08 -7.45 -24.30
C LYS A 132 -12.25 -7.17 -25.25
N GLU A 133 -13.13 -8.14 -25.47
CA GLU A 133 -14.30 -8.00 -26.34
C GLU A 133 -15.26 -6.93 -25.80
N HIS A 134 -15.51 -6.90 -24.49
CA HIS A 134 -16.33 -5.86 -23.89
C HIS A 134 -15.76 -4.46 -24.10
N ARG A 135 -14.45 -4.27 -23.86
CA ARG A 135 -13.76 -2.99 -24.12
C ARG A 135 -13.84 -2.58 -25.59
N GLN A 136 -13.74 -3.53 -26.51
CA GLN A 136 -13.83 -3.28 -27.95
C GLN A 136 -15.23 -2.81 -28.36
N HIS A 137 -16.28 -3.46 -27.84
CA HIS A 137 -17.67 -3.08 -28.12
C HIS A 137 -18.10 -1.78 -27.40
N PHE A 138 -17.65 -1.58 -26.16
CA PHE A 138 -18.10 -0.51 -25.28
C PHE A 138 -16.92 0.25 -24.67
N LYS A 139 -16.26 1.04 -25.51
CA LYS A 139 -15.10 1.86 -25.12
C LYS A 139 -15.34 2.58 -23.79
N SER A 140 -14.44 2.33 -22.84
CA SER A 140 -14.41 2.97 -21.51
C SER A 140 -15.63 2.71 -20.61
N GLN A 141 -16.55 1.78 -20.94
CA GLN A 141 -17.68 1.46 -20.07
C GLN A 141 -17.26 0.58 -18.89
N LEU A 142 -16.53 -0.51 -19.15
CA LEU A 142 -15.96 -1.36 -18.11
C LEU A 142 -14.87 -0.57 -17.35
N LYS A 143 -15.06 -0.43 -16.05
CA LYS A 143 -14.18 0.32 -15.14
C LYS A 143 -13.28 -0.59 -14.33
N THR A 144 -13.82 -1.72 -13.85
CA THR A 144 -13.07 -2.68 -13.03
C THR A 144 -13.39 -4.10 -13.47
N ALA A 145 -12.40 -4.97 -13.37
CA ALA A 145 -12.52 -6.41 -13.45
C ALA A 145 -11.69 -7.02 -12.33
N ARG A 146 -12.23 -8.02 -11.63
CA ARG A 146 -11.52 -8.73 -10.55
C ARG A 146 -11.68 -10.22 -10.73
N CYS A 147 -10.66 -11.01 -10.38
CA CYS A 147 -10.88 -12.41 -10.06
C CYS A 147 -11.00 -12.54 -8.55
N LEU A 148 -12.06 -13.19 -8.10
CA LEU A 148 -12.30 -13.45 -6.69
C LEU A 148 -11.70 -14.81 -6.34
N ASP A 149 -10.81 -14.81 -5.36
CA ASP A 149 -10.31 -16.05 -4.78
C ASP A 149 -11.48 -16.84 -4.19
N SER A 150 -11.54 -18.12 -4.54
CA SER A 150 -12.63 -18.99 -4.11
C SER A 150 -12.17 -19.82 -2.92
N PHE A 151 -12.73 -19.52 -1.76
CA PHE A 151 -12.60 -20.32 -0.54
C PHE A 151 -13.69 -21.40 -0.45
N THR A 152 -14.39 -21.65 -1.56
CA THR A 152 -15.49 -22.64 -1.64
C THR A 152 -15.01 -24.06 -1.33
N TRP A 153 -13.71 -24.34 -1.54
CA TRP A 153 -13.11 -25.66 -1.36
C TRP A 153 -12.11 -25.63 -0.18
N PRO A 154 -12.49 -26.15 1.00
CA PRO A 154 -11.59 -26.23 2.15
C PRO A 154 -10.31 -26.98 1.77
N GLY A 155 -9.15 -26.36 1.98
CA GLY A 155 -7.84 -26.95 1.68
C GLY A 155 -7.32 -26.75 0.26
N ALA A 156 -8.12 -26.22 -0.66
CA ALA A 156 -7.72 -25.96 -2.05
C ALA A 156 -8.19 -24.58 -2.53
N VAL A 157 -7.53 -23.53 -2.02
CA VAL A 157 -7.80 -22.15 -2.43
C VAL A 157 -7.53 -22.01 -3.93
N GLN A 158 -8.55 -21.59 -4.67
CA GLN A 158 -8.43 -21.35 -6.11
C GLN A 158 -8.07 -19.88 -6.32
N THR A 159 -6.91 -19.64 -6.94
CA THR A 159 -6.40 -18.30 -7.22
C THR A 159 -6.15 -18.10 -8.71
N CYS A 160 -6.39 -16.88 -9.16
CA CYS A 160 -5.96 -16.42 -10.48
C CYS A 160 -4.50 -15.96 -10.40
N SER A 161 -3.69 -16.32 -11.40
CA SER A 161 -2.28 -15.94 -11.40
C SER A 161 -2.13 -14.43 -11.63
N ASP A 162 -1.10 -13.84 -11.04
CA ASP A 162 -0.83 -12.40 -11.19
C ASP A 162 -0.58 -11.99 -12.64
N ALA A 163 -0.02 -12.88 -13.46
CA ALA A 163 0.17 -12.66 -14.88
C ALA A 163 -1.17 -12.50 -15.63
N VAL A 164 -2.17 -13.36 -15.34
CA VAL A 164 -3.52 -13.26 -15.93
C VAL A 164 -4.21 -12.00 -15.44
N HIS A 165 -4.10 -11.67 -14.16
CA HIS A 165 -4.59 -10.40 -13.63
C HIS A 165 -3.99 -9.22 -14.40
N MET A 166 -2.66 -9.16 -14.51
CA MET A 166 -1.96 -8.07 -15.18
C MET A 166 -2.42 -7.93 -16.64
N GLU A 167 -2.48 -9.02 -17.40
CA GLU A 167 -2.95 -9.01 -18.78
C GLU A 167 -4.40 -8.51 -18.87
N MET A 168 -5.29 -8.99 -18.00
CA MET A 168 -6.67 -8.51 -17.92
C MET A 168 -6.74 -7.00 -17.64
N PHE A 169 -5.93 -6.49 -16.71
CA PHE A 169 -5.89 -5.07 -16.34
C PHE A 169 -5.35 -4.16 -17.46
N GLN A 170 -4.50 -4.66 -18.36
CA GLN A 170 -4.08 -3.92 -19.56
C GLN A 170 -5.28 -3.59 -20.48
N TYR A 171 -6.33 -4.41 -20.46
CA TYR A 171 -7.58 -4.17 -21.19
C TYR A 171 -8.57 -3.27 -20.45
N LEU A 172 -8.29 -2.82 -19.23
CA LEU A 172 -9.12 -1.82 -18.54
C LEU A 172 -8.66 -0.39 -18.82
N PRO A 173 -9.54 0.63 -18.68
CA PRO A 173 -9.12 2.02 -18.73
C PRO A 173 -8.24 2.38 -17.53
N ALA A 174 -7.42 3.41 -17.68
CA ALA A 174 -6.70 4.02 -16.57
C ALA A 174 -7.65 4.49 -15.45
N LEU A 175 -7.13 4.57 -14.23
CA LEU A 175 -7.89 5.08 -13.11
C LEU A 175 -8.23 6.56 -13.34
N SER A 176 -9.51 6.89 -13.18
CA SER A 176 -10.01 8.26 -13.39
C SER A 176 -9.82 9.08 -12.12
N LEU A 177 -8.86 10.02 -12.12
CA LEU A 177 -8.58 10.94 -11.01
C LEU A 177 -8.47 10.22 -9.65
N PRO A 178 -7.60 9.20 -9.52
CA PRO A 178 -7.48 8.46 -8.27
C PRO A 178 -6.98 9.36 -7.14
N THR A 179 -7.65 9.31 -6.00
CA THR A 179 -7.19 9.92 -4.74
C THR A 179 -6.47 8.92 -3.84
N THR A 180 -6.65 7.63 -4.10
CA THR A 180 -6.06 6.54 -3.34
C THR A 180 -5.58 5.44 -4.28
N ILE A 181 -4.35 4.97 -4.07
CA ILE A 181 -3.78 3.76 -4.65
C ILE A 181 -3.63 2.76 -3.51
N ASN A 182 -4.29 1.62 -3.60
CA ASN A 182 -4.24 0.58 -2.57
C ASN A 182 -4.35 -0.82 -3.19
N PHE A 183 -4.30 -1.86 -2.38
CA PHE A 183 -4.39 -3.26 -2.83
C PHE A 183 -5.60 -3.58 -3.73
N THR A 184 -6.69 -2.80 -3.67
CA THR A 184 -7.90 -3.03 -4.48
C THR A 184 -7.79 -2.52 -5.92
N ASN A 185 -6.90 -1.57 -6.18
CA ASN A 185 -6.73 -0.94 -7.50
C ASN A 185 -5.27 -0.94 -7.99
N LEU A 186 -4.34 -1.45 -7.19
CA LEU A 186 -2.90 -1.45 -7.47
C LEU A 186 -2.57 -2.11 -8.81
N MET A 187 -3.13 -3.28 -9.09
CA MET A 187 -2.86 -4.00 -10.34
C MET A 187 -3.35 -3.23 -11.57
N GLN A 188 -4.53 -2.59 -11.48
CA GLN A 188 -5.04 -1.73 -12.55
C GLN A 188 -4.17 -0.50 -12.74
N PHE A 189 -3.72 0.10 -11.64
CA PHE A 189 -2.80 1.23 -11.66
C PHE A 189 -1.48 0.86 -12.35
N ILE A 190 -0.85 -0.25 -11.98
CA ILE A 190 0.42 -0.70 -12.56
C ILE A 190 0.27 -0.98 -14.06
N ALA A 191 -0.80 -1.69 -14.45
CA ALA A 191 -1.08 -1.97 -15.86
C ALA A 191 -1.31 -0.71 -16.71
N GLN A 192 -1.69 0.41 -16.08
CA GLN A 192 -1.99 1.70 -16.71
C GLN A 192 -1.12 2.83 -16.12
N LEU A 193 0.11 2.50 -15.70
CA LEU A 193 0.96 3.41 -14.94
C LEU A 193 1.24 4.71 -15.70
N SER A 194 1.61 4.60 -16.97
CA SER A 194 1.94 5.73 -17.84
C SER A 194 0.74 6.60 -18.20
N THR A 195 -0.46 6.05 -18.21
CA THR A 195 -1.69 6.74 -18.65
C THR A 195 -2.53 7.28 -17.49
N THR A 196 -2.32 6.79 -16.27
CA THR A 196 -3.05 7.25 -15.08
C THR A 196 -2.55 8.63 -14.64
N ASN A 197 -3.45 9.59 -14.44
CA ASN A 197 -3.08 10.89 -13.85
C ASN A 197 -2.91 10.72 -12.33
N LEU A 198 -1.71 11.04 -11.82
CA LEU A 198 -1.33 10.87 -10.41
C LEU A 198 -1.32 12.17 -9.59
N GLU A 199 -1.67 13.29 -10.21
CA GLU A 199 -1.68 14.62 -9.58
C GLU A 199 -2.52 14.67 -8.30
N TYR A 200 -3.63 13.92 -8.27
CA TYR A 200 -4.62 13.93 -7.19
C TYR A 200 -4.44 12.83 -6.15
N VAL A 201 -3.42 11.97 -6.30
CA VAL A 201 -3.21 10.83 -5.39
C VAL A 201 -2.72 11.34 -4.04
N GLN A 202 -3.52 11.11 -3.00
CA GLN A 202 -3.25 11.53 -1.62
C GLN A 202 -2.78 10.38 -0.73
N HIS A 203 -3.22 9.17 -1.03
CA HIS A 203 -2.97 7.99 -0.19
C HIS A 203 -2.43 6.86 -1.06
N ILE A 204 -1.26 6.33 -0.70
CA ILE A 204 -0.64 5.21 -1.39
C ILE A 204 -0.38 4.13 -0.33
N ASP A 205 -0.97 2.95 -0.52
CA ASP A 205 -0.77 1.77 0.32
C ASP A 205 -0.46 0.55 -0.55
N THR A 206 0.80 0.16 -0.60
CA THR A 206 1.27 -0.99 -1.39
C THR A 206 1.75 -2.14 -0.52
N THR A 207 1.41 -2.17 0.77
CA THR A 207 1.97 -3.19 1.69
C THR A 207 1.43 -4.59 1.47
N ARG A 208 0.24 -4.69 0.87
CA ARG A 208 -0.43 -5.95 0.50
C ARG A 208 -0.30 -6.26 -1.00
N ASP A 209 0.77 -5.80 -1.62
CA ASP A 209 1.05 -6.10 -3.00
C ASP A 209 1.47 -7.57 -3.18
N ASN A 210 1.17 -8.11 -4.37
CA ASN A 210 1.79 -9.36 -4.79
C ASN A 210 3.21 -9.06 -5.28
N GLU A 211 4.06 -10.09 -5.33
CA GLU A 211 5.46 -9.95 -5.74
C GLU A 211 5.58 -9.31 -7.13
N LEU A 212 4.70 -9.66 -8.08
CA LEU A 212 4.73 -9.08 -9.42
C LEU A 212 4.51 -7.56 -9.41
N ALA A 213 3.54 -7.08 -8.65
CA ALA A 213 3.24 -5.66 -8.49
C ALA A 213 4.41 -4.91 -7.87
N TYR A 214 5.00 -5.49 -6.82
CA TYR A 214 6.17 -4.93 -6.16
C TYR A 214 7.32 -4.70 -7.15
N TRP A 215 7.70 -5.72 -7.93
CA TRP A 215 8.80 -5.59 -8.91
C TRP A 215 8.50 -4.55 -9.99
N GLN A 216 7.25 -4.47 -10.46
CA GLN A 216 6.85 -3.43 -11.42
C GLN A 216 6.95 -2.02 -10.84
N LEU A 217 6.67 -1.82 -9.54
CA LEU A 217 6.89 -0.54 -8.87
C LEU A 217 8.39 -0.23 -8.72
N CYS A 218 9.22 -1.24 -8.40
CA CYS A 218 10.68 -1.10 -8.35
C CYS A 218 11.27 -0.67 -9.70
N ASP A 219 10.72 -1.17 -10.81
CA ASP A 219 11.15 -0.79 -12.16
C ASP A 219 10.67 0.62 -12.54
N ASN A 220 9.62 1.11 -11.89
CA ASN A 220 8.97 2.37 -12.25
C ASN A 220 8.92 3.41 -11.11
N ARG A 221 9.92 3.45 -10.22
CA ARG A 221 9.97 4.32 -9.02
C ARG A 221 9.65 5.80 -9.26
N HIS A 222 9.92 6.28 -10.48
CA HIS A 222 9.59 7.64 -10.93
C HIS A 222 8.09 7.97 -10.86
N PHE A 223 7.20 6.99 -10.68
CA PHE A 223 5.77 7.26 -10.46
C PHE A 223 5.53 8.11 -9.21
N LEU A 224 6.34 7.96 -8.16
CA LEU A 224 6.23 8.77 -6.94
C LEU A 224 6.45 10.26 -7.24
N GLN A 225 7.35 10.60 -8.15
CA GLN A 225 7.57 11.98 -8.60
C GLN A 225 6.36 12.53 -9.36
N ARG A 226 5.52 11.69 -9.96
CA ARG A 226 4.27 12.14 -10.62
C ARG A 226 3.14 12.40 -9.63
N CYS A 227 3.24 11.87 -8.40
CA CYS A 227 2.27 12.12 -7.34
C CYS A 227 2.56 13.48 -6.68
N ARG A 228 1.67 14.46 -6.86
CA ARG A 228 1.88 15.84 -6.35
C ARG A 228 1.06 16.18 -5.11
N ALA A 229 0.09 15.35 -4.76
CA ALA A 229 -0.72 15.49 -3.55
C ALA A 229 -0.53 14.41 -2.46
N PRO A 230 0.50 13.52 -2.46
CA PRO A 230 0.52 12.42 -1.49
C PRO A 230 0.70 12.98 -0.08
N MET A 231 -0.23 12.63 0.80
CA MET A 231 -0.22 12.94 2.23
C MET A 231 0.20 11.72 3.06
N HIS A 232 -0.18 10.53 2.61
CA HIS A 232 0.11 9.26 3.28
C HIS A 232 0.72 8.27 2.30
N LEU A 233 1.90 7.74 2.65
CA LEU A 233 2.62 6.76 1.86
C LEU A 233 2.96 5.58 2.75
N THR A 234 2.43 4.41 2.43
CA THR A 234 2.68 3.13 3.11
C THR A 234 3.12 2.14 2.05
N MET A 235 4.37 1.67 2.09
CA MET A 235 4.94 0.90 1.00
C MET A 235 6.08 0.02 1.45
N ARG A 236 6.42 -0.99 0.65
CA ARG A 236 7.72 -1.66 0.76
C ARG A 236 8.83 -0.72 0.25
N THR A 237 10.05 -0.90 0.75
CA THR A 237 11.24 -0.22 0.17
C THR A 237 11.29 -0.45 -1.34
N LEU A 238 11.54 0.59 -2.14
CA LEU A 238 11.77 0.44 -3.59
C LEU A 238 13.27 0.43 -3.91
N GLY A 239 14.12 0.53 -2.88
CA GLY A 239 15.58 0.52 -2.97
C GLY A 239 16.19 1.91 -3.08
N GLN A 240 17.44 1.97 -3.53
CA GLN A 240 18.22 3.20 -3.53
C GLN A 240 17.57 4.32 -4.36
N SER A 241 17.71 5.56 -3.88
CA SER A 241 17.31 6.78 -4.55
C SER A 241 15.80 6.98 -4.72
N THR A 242 14.94 6.23 -4.01
CA THR A 242 13.46 6.38 -4.12
C THR A 242 12.99 7.82 -3.91
N PHE A 243 13.63 8.58 -3.01
CA PHE A 243 13.30 9.97 -2.70
C PHE A 243 14.37 10.99 -3.10
N SER A 244 15.40 10.59 -3.85
CA SER A 244 16.49 11.52 -4.23
C SER A 244 15.99 12.68 -5.10
N TRP A 245 14.98 12.43 -5.94
CA TRP A 245 14.32 13.45 -6.74
C TRP A 245 13.67 14.53 -5.85
N ALA A 246 13.04 14.15 -4.74
CA ALA A 246 12.36 15.08 -3.84
C ALA A 246 13.38 15.94 -3.05
N VAL A 247 14.52 15.34 -2.69
CA VAL A 247 15.66 16.08 -2.13
C VAL A 247 16.18 17.12 -3.13
N GLN A 248 16.28 16.76 -4.41
CA GLN A 248 16.73 17.69 -5.44
C GLN A 248 15.73 18.82 -5.68
N GLU A 249 14.43 18.52 -5.81
CA GLU A 249 13.38 19.55 -5.97
C GLU A 249 13.39 20.56 -4.80
N LYS A 250 13.62 20.09 -3.57
CA LYS A 250 13.77 20.97 -2.40
C LYS A 250 14.99 21.88 -2.50
N LYS A 251 16.16 21.32 -2.84
CA LYS A 251 17.40 22.10 -3.02
C LYS A 251 17.26 23.15 -4.12
N ASP A 252 16.64 22.77 -5.23
CA ASP A 252 16.40 23.68 -6.36
C ASP A 252 15.52 24.86 -5.92
N LEU A 253 14.49 24.61 -5.10
CA LEU A 253 13.64 25.67 -4.53
C LEU A 253 14.42 26.58 -3.58
N GLU A 254 15.24 26.03 -2.68
CA GLU A 254 16.08 26.81 -1.75
C GLU A 254 17.09 27.72 -2.49
N ILE A 255 17.63 27.26 -3.62
CA ILE A 255 18.51 28.06 -4.49
C ILE A 255 17.74 29.23 -5.12
N ILE A 256 16.52 28.99 -5.60
CA ILE A 256 15.65 30.03 -6.18
C ILE A 256 15.31 31.10 -5.14
N ASP A 257 14.95 30.68 -3.92
CA ASP A 257 14.59 31.60 -2.82
C ASP A 257 15.79 32.43 -2.35
N SER A 258 16.97 31.80 -2.27
CA SER A 258 18.22 32.48 -1.88
C SER A 258 18.69 33.48 -2.96
N GLY A 259 18.54 33.13 -4.24
CA GLY A 259 18.93 33.98 -5.37
C GLY A 259 18.10 35.26 -5.48
N ASN A 260 16.80 35.19 -5.18
CA ASN A 260 15.91 36.34 -5.20
C ASN A 260 16.23 37.38 -4.12
N SER A 261 16.88 36.96 -3.03
CA SER A 261 17.20 37.86 -1.91
C SER A 261 18.47 38.69 -2.15
N SER A 262 19.30 38.35 -3.15
CA SER A 262 20.69 38.81 -3.14
C SER A 262 21.14 39.83 -4.20
N ASN A 263 20.49 40.09 -5.35
CA ASN A 263 20.91 41.23 -6.22
C ASN A 263 20.05 41.48 -7.48
N ASN A 264 19.97 42.77 -7.86
CA ASN A 264 19.35 43.41 -9.04
C ASN A 264 19.86 42.96 -10.44
N ASN A 265 20.42 41.75 -10.59
CA ASN A 265 20.96 41.28 -11.86
C ASN A 265 19.95 40.39 -12.61
N ASN A 266 19.13 41.03 -13.45
CA ASN A 266 18.10 40.43 -14.32
C ASN A 266 18.59 39.34 -15.31
N ASN A 267 19.88 39.01 -15.32
CA ASN A 267 20.44 38.02 -16.25
C ASN A 267 20.34 36.57 -15.73
N SER A 268 20.18 36.33 -14.41
CA SER A 268 20.20 34.98 -13.84
C SER A 268 18.92 34.16 -14.11
N ILE A 269 17.76 34.80 -14.24
CA ILE A 269 16.48 34.10 -14.42
C ILE A 269 16.38 33.45 -15.82
N ARG A 270 17.03 34.04 -16.84
CA ARG A 270 17.01 33.51 -18.21
C ARG A 270 17.81 32.21 -18.35
N ASP A 271 18.94 32.08 -17.65
CA ASP A 271 19.74 30.85 -17.67
C ASP A 271 19.05 29.70 -16.92
N LEU A 272 18.33 29.99 -15.84
CA LEU A 272 17.51 29.00 -15.14
C LEU A 272 16.36 28.48 -16.01
N SER A 273 15.69 29.37 -16.76
CA SER A 273 14.64 28.94 -17.69
C SER A 273 15.18 28.02 -18.78
N ALA A 274 16.38 28.29 -19.30
CA ALA A 274 17.02 27.44 -20.32
C ALA A 274 17.45 26.06 -19.77
N LEU A 275 17.87 25.98 -18.51
CA LEU A 275 18.18 24.71 -17.84
C LEU A 275 16.93 23.90 -17.44
N LEU A 276 15.77 24.55 -17.32
CA LEU A 276 14.50 23.93 -16.91
C LEU A 276 13.65 23.42 -18.09
N ASP A 277 13.96 23.81 -19.33
CA ASP A 277 13.23 23.38 -20.52
C ASP A 277 13.56 21.94 -20.96
N GLU A 278 14.68 21.35 -20.51
CA GLU A 278 15.09 20.00 -20.96
C GLU A 278 14.46 18.83 -20.18
N GLN A 279 13.71 19.06 -19.08
CA GLN A 279 13.01 17.99 -18.37
C GLN A 279 11.60 18.40 -17.93
N GLU A 280 10.58 17.94 -18.67
CA GLU A 280 9.15 18.11 -18.33
C GLU A 280 8.85 17.77 -16.85
N ASN A 281 9.57 16.82 -16.27
CA ASN A 281 9.39 16.42 -14.87
C ASN A 281 9.89 17.45 -13.84
N ARG A 282 10.90 18.26 -14.16
CA ARG A 282 11.43 19.29 -13.23
C ARG A 282 10.47 20.47 -13.09
N GLN A 283 9.59 20.70 -14.05
CA GLN A 283 8.64 21.82 -13.98
C GLN A 283 7.46 21.56 -13.03
N LEU A 284 7.26 20.31 -12.61
CA LEU A 284 6.09 19.95 -11.79
C LEU A 284 6.12 20.59 -10.40
N PHE A 285 7.27 20.65 -9.73
CA PHE A 285 7.35 21.27 -8.39
C PHE A 285 7.21 22.79 -8.43
N LEU A 286 7.58 23.45 -9.55
CA LEU A 286 7.36 24.88 -9.73
C LEU A 286 5.86 25.20 -9.86
N ARG A 287 5.09 24.30 -10.49
CA ARG A 287 3.65 24.46 -10.66
C ARG A 287 2.85 24.05 -9.43
N HIS A 288 3.25 22.96 -8.76
CA HIS A 288 2.47 22.34 -7.69
C HIS A 288 3.05 22.56 -6.29
N GLY A 289 4.27 23.10 -6.18
CA GLY A 289 5.04 23.13 -4.95
C GLY A 289 5.74 21.80 -4.65
N LEU A 290 6.44 21.77 -3.51
CA LEU A 290 7.01 20.54 -2.96
C LEU A 290 5.89 19.58 -2.53
N VAL A 291 6.20 18.28 -2.55
CA VAL A 291 5.25 17.24 -2.19
C VAL A 291 4.92 17.29 -0.69
N PRO A 292 3.64 17.42 -0.30
CA PRO A 292 3.25 17.67 1.09
C PRO A 292 3.08 16.38 1.91
N LEU A 293 4.07 15.49 1.89
CA LEU A 293 3.99 14.19 2.57
C LEU A 293 3.96 14.37 4.09
N ARG A 294 2.93 13.82 4.75
CA ARG A 294 2.72 13.93 6.20
C ARG A 294 3.01 12.64 6.95
N ALA A 295 2.61 11.51 6.39
CA ALA A 295 2.85 10.20 6.99
C ALA A 295 3.60 9.29 6.01
N LEU A 296 4.73 8.78 6.45
CA LEU A 296 5.55 7.82 5.72
C LEU A 296 5.70 6.55 6.55
N ASN A 297 5.29 5.43 5.98
CA ASN A 297 5.49 4.09 6.51
C ASN A 297 6.24 3.24 5.48
N ILE A 298 7.50 2.88 5.76
CA ILE A 298 8.28 2.02 4.88
C ILE A 298 8.51 0.66 5.54
N ILE A 299 8.18 -0.39 4.80
CA ILE A 299 8.41 -1.78 5.19
C ILE A 299 9.62 -2.32 4.42
N GLU A 300 10.64 -2.77 5.13
CA GLU A 300 11.77 -3.47 4.54
C GLU A 300 11.50 -4.97 4.54
N SER A 301 11.64 -5.59 3.36
CA SER A 301 11.56 -7.04 3.23
C SER A 301 12.94 -7.67 3.47
N VAL A 302 12.94 -8.96 3.80
CA VAL A 302 14.17 -9.74 4.00
C VAL A 302 15.09 -9.71 2.76
N THR A 303 14.51 -9.57 1.58
CA THR A 303 15.21 -9.63 0.29
C THR A 303 15.72 -8.29 -0.20
N ASN A 304 15.16 -7.17 0.29
CA ASN A 304 15.47 -5.84 -0.23
C ASN A 304 15.77 -4.92 0.93
N HIS A 305 17.01 -4.47 1.01
CA HIS A 305 17.46 -3.65 2.14
C HIS A 305 17.26 -2.16 1.93
N PHE A 306 17.02 -1.45 3.04
CA PHE A 306 17.11 0.01 3.08
C PHE A 306 18.50 0.47 2.67
N THR A 307 18.50 1.61 2.00
CA THR A 307 19.74 2.26 1.56
C THR A 307 19.72 3.70 2.07
N ASP A 308 19.34 4.65 1.24
CA ASP A 308 19.30 6.09 1.52
C ASP A 308 17.88 6.64 1.68
N GLU A 309 16.86 5.80 1.54
CA GLU A 309 15.44 6.22 1.49
C GLU A 309 14.99 6.96 2.75
N ILE A 310 15.36 6.47 3.93
CA ILE A 310 14.97 7.07 5.20
C ILE A 310 15.59 8.47 5.35
N GLY A 311 16.88 8.60 5.04
CA GLY A 311 17.59 9.89 5.09
C GLY A 311 17.05 10.88 4.05
N ASN A 312 16.87 10.42 2.81
CA ASN A 312 16.31 11.24 1.74
C ASN A 312 14.89 11.70 2.06
N ALA A 313 14.04 10.85 2.65
CA ALA A 313 12.70 11.22 3.06
C ALA A 313 12.70 12.28 4.18
N ALA A 314 13.55 12.10 5.20
CA ALA A 314 13.71 13.08 6.27
C ALA A 314 14.14 14.45 5.73
N ILE A 315 15.08 14.48 4.78
CA ILE A 315 15.53 15.73 4.15
C ILE A 315 14.43 16.32 3.26
N ALA A 316 13.87 15.53 2.34
CA ALA A 316 12.90 15.98 1.34
C ALA A 316 11.62 16.53 1.96
N PHE A 317 11.11 15.87 3.00
CA PHE A 317 9.80 16.16 3.60
C PHE A 317 9.90 16.81 4.98
N SER A 318 11.05 17.40 5.32
CA SER A 318 11.33 17.90 6.69
C SER A 318 10.32 18.90 7.23
N GLN A 319 9.65 19.64 6.35
CA GLN A 319 8.67 20.67 6.69
C GLN A 319 7.26 20.10 6.89
N THR A 320 6.94 18.94 6.31
CA THR A 320 5.57 18.41 6.26
C THR A 320 5.39 17.08 6.97
N LEU A 321 6.47 16.31 7.13
CA LEU A 321 6.44 14.97 7.70
C LEU A 321 6.11 15.04 9.19
N THR A 322 4.92 14.54 9.56
CA THR A 322 4.44 14.44 10.95
C THR A 322 4.67 13.05 11.54
N THR A 323 4.65 12.02 10.69
CA THR A 323 4.75 10.63 11.11
C THR A 323 5.76 9.89 10.23
N LEU A 324 6.77 9.30 10.87
CA LEU A 324 7.76 8.43 10.22
C LEU A 324 7.75 7.06 10.90
N GLN A 325 7.33 6.05 10.15
CA GLN A 325 7.30 4.67 10.58
C GLN A 325 8.18 3.82 9.67
N ILE A 326 9.02 2.98 10.29
CA ILE A 326 9.91 2.07 9.60
C ILE A 326 9.76 0.71 10.26
N TRP A 327 9.42 -0.30 9.46
CA TRP A 327 9.26 -1.67 9.91
C TRP A 327 10.14 -2.59 9.10
N ILE A 328 10.91 -3.44 9.76
CA ILE A 328 11.78 -4.40 9.10
C ILE A 328 11.26 -5.79 9.41
N GLU A 329 10.80 -6.47 8.37
CA GLU A 329 10.14 -7.76 8.50
C GLU A 329 11.07 -8.81 9.08
N HIS A 330 10.56 -9.56 10.05
CA HIS A 330 11.30 -10.65 10.64
C HIS A 330 11.38 -11.83 9.66
N SER A 331 12.58 -12.22 9.24
CA SER A 331 12.77 -13.44 8.47
C SER A 331 12.38 -14.68 9.29
N ALA A 332 11.27 -15.33 8.94
CA ALA A 332 10.79 -16.54 9.62
C ALA A 332 11.85 -17.67 9.62
N LEU A 333 12.75 -17.69 8.63
CA LEU A 333 13.84 -18.66 8.53
C LEU A 333 14.94 -18.44 9.57
N VAL A 334 15.09 -17.22 10.09
CA VAL A 334 16.15 -16.85 11.05
C VAL A 334 15.67 -17.00 12.50
N ALA A 335 14.36 -17.14 12.72
CA ALA A 335 13.73 -17.21 14.05
C ALA A 335 14.21 -18.36 14.94
N SER A 336 14.81 -19.42 14.36
CA SER A 336 15.11 -20.67 15.06
C SER A 336 16.52 -20.72 15.66
N THR A 337 17.36 -19.71 15.45
CA THR A 337 18.72 -19.68 16.00
C THR A 337 18.97 -18.35 16.69
N HIS A 338 19.65 -18.37 17.83
CA HIS A 338 20.15 -17.20 18.58
C HIS A 338 21.20 -16.42 17.78
N SER A 339 20.89 -16.09 16.54
CA SER A 339 21.79 -15.42 15.62
C SER A 339 21.89 -13.95 16.01
N THR A 340 23.12 -13.48 16.11
CA THR A 340 23.49 -12.07 16.15
C THR A 340 22.75 -11.32 15.04
N PRO A 341 22.27 -10.08 15.27
CA PRO A 341 21.66 -9.26 14.22
C PRO A 341 22.53 -9.26 12.98
N THR A 342 21.94 -9.52 11.83
CA THR A 342 22.71 -9.76 10.59
C THR A 342 23.33 -8.49 10.04
N ARG A 343 22.79 -7.31 10.42
CA ARG A 343 23.24 -6.00 9.93
C ARG A 343 22.86 -4.85 10.86
N ALA A 344 23.51 -3.71 10.68
CA ALA A 344 23.22 -2.46 11.35
C ALA A 344 22.62 -1.44 10.37
N ILE A 345 21.62 -0.69 10.81
CA ILE A 345 20.96 0.37 10.04
C ILE A 345 21.17 1.68 10.78
N ASN A 346 21.80 2.63 10.09
CA ASN A 346 22.09 3.93 10.66
C ASN A 346 20.92 4.88 10.37
N VAL A 347 20.31 5.44 11.41
CA VAL A 347 19.16 6.34 11.30
C VAL A 347 19.49 7.68 11.96
N GLY A 348 19.16 8.79 11.31
CA GLY A 348 19.39 10.14 11.82
C GLY A 348 20.60 10.86 11.22
N ARG A 349 21.56 10.13 10.64
CA ARG A 349 22.77 10.76 10.08
C ARG A 349 22.43 11.69 8.92
N GLY A 350 22.82 12.95 9.04
CA GLY A 350 22.56 13.98 8.03
C GLY A 350 21.10 14.42 7.94
N TRP A 351 20.26 14.04 8.91
CA TRP A 351 18.92 14.59 9.01
C TRP A 351 18.99 16.09 9.31
N VAL A 352 18.08 16.83 8.70
CA VAL A 352 17.82 18.22 9.05
C VAL A 352 16.77 18.28 10.17
N ASP A 353 16.52 19.47 10.70
CA ASP A 353 15.50 19.63 11.73
C ASP A 353 14.10 19.29 11.17
N LEU A 354 13.45 18.33 11.82
CA LEU A 354 12.12 17.81 11.50
C LEU A 354 11.08 18.45 12.42
N PHE A 355 10.88 19.76 12.28
CA PHE A 355 9.98 20.53 13.16
C PHE A 355 8.52 20.04 13.12
N SER A 356 8.09 19.38 12.06
CA SER A 356 6.72 18.86 11.97
C SER A 356 6.55 17.46 12.54
N LEU A 357 7.65 16.74 12.81
CA LEU A 357 7.60 15.33 13.20
C LEU A 357 7.11 15.18 14.65
N THR A 358 5.95 14.55 14.81
CA THR A 358 5.33 14.24 16.10
C THR A 358 5.46 12.78 16.49
N ASP A 359 5.57 11.88 15.51
CA ASP A 359 5.56 10.43 15.71
C ASP A 359 6.72 9.77 14.97
N LEU A 360 7.66 9.20 15.72
CA LEU A 360 8.76 8.41 15.21
C LEU A 360 8.63 6.97 15.71
N ASN A 361 8.48 6.02 14.78
CA ASN A 361 8.43 4.60 15.09
C ASN A 361 9.41 3.83 14.21
N LEU A 362 10.48 3.32 14.80
CA LEU A 362 11.47 2.50 14.13
C LEU A 362 11.46 1.13 14.78
N ALA A 363 11.15 0.10 14.00
CA ALA A 363 11.00 -1.25 14.51
C ALA A 363 11.72 -2.23 13.61
N SER A 364 12.61 -3.01 14.20
CA SER A 364 13.39 -4.02 13.51
C SER A 364 13.20 -5.39 14.14
N GLY A 365 12.91 -6.39 13.29
CA GLY A 365 12.86 -7.80 13.68
C GLY A 365 14.18 -8.55 13.49
N ASP A 366 15.12 -8.04 12.70
CA ASP A 366 16.30 -8.79 12.24
C ASP A 366 17.62 -7.96 12.20
N ALA A 367 17.53 -6.65 12.30
CA ALA A 367 18.65 -5.72 12.23
C ALA A 367 18.81 -4.89 13.52
N ARG A 368 20.04 -4.43 13.78
CA ARG A 368 20.34 -3.43 14.82
C ARG A 368 20.00 -2.03 14.29
N ILE A 369 19.29 -1.22 15.07
CA ILE A 369 19.00 0.18 14.73
C ILE A 369 20.02 1.06 15.46
N VAL A 370 21.00 1.55 14.71
CA VAL A 370 22.01 2.50 15.21
C VAL A 370 21.49 3.92 14.99
N ILE A 371 21.19 4.61 16.08
CA ILE A 371 20.69 5.99 16.03
C ILE A 371 21.85 6.98 16.05
N ASP A 372 21.76 8.01 15.22
CA ASP A 372 22.68 9.14 15.24
C ASP A 372 22.56 9.90 16.56
N GLN A 373 23.68 10.47 17.04
CA GLN A 373 23.72 11.13 18.34
C GLN A 373 22.79 12.34 18.41
N GLU A 374 22.51 13.00 17.28
CA GLU A 374 21.66 14.19 17.20
C GLU A 374 20.20 13.87 16.86
N LEU A 375 19.83 12.60 16.62
CA LEU A 375 18.51 12.21 16.12
C LEU A 375 17.35 12.88 16.88
N LEU A 376 17.40 12.84 18.21
CA LEU A 376 16.36 13.41 19.08
C LEU A 376 16.41 14.94 19.10
N THR A 377 17.60 15.54 19.04
CA THR A 377 17.77 17.01 18.96
C THR A 377 17.18 17.57 17.67
N ARG A 378 17.20 16.79 16.57
CA ARG A 378 16.60 17.16 15.28
C ARG A 378 15.07 17.04 15.24
N CYS A 379 14.42 16.52 16.28
CA CYS A 379 12.98 16.30 16.30
C CYS A 379 12.30 17.03 17.48
N PRO A 380 12.34 18.37 17.57
CA PRO A 380 11.94 19.11 18.77
C PRO A 380 10.45 18.99 19.14
N ASN A 381 9.59 18.70 18.16
CA ASN A 381 8.14 18.57 18.37
C ASN A 381 7.67 17.12 18.51
N LEU A 382 8.59 16.19 18.77
CA LEU A 382 8.28 14.78 18.92
C LEU A 382 7.37 14.57 20.15
N VAL A 383 6.27 13.84 19.94
CA VAL A 383 5.29 13.47 20.97
C VAL A 383 5.45 12.00 21.36
N ASN A 384 5.61 11.14 20.35
CA ASN A 384 5.76 9.69 20.53
C ASN A 384 7.05 9.22 19.85
N CYS A 385 7.91 8.56 20.63
CA CYS A 385 9.13 7.94 20.14
C CYS A 385 9.12 6.45 20.49
N VAL A 386 9.16 5.59 19.47
CA VAL A 386 9.31 4.14 19.63
C VAL A 386 10.48 3.70 18.78
N ILE A 387 11.54 3.19 19.38
CA ILE A 387 12.69 2.66 18.66
C ILE A 387 13.02 1.30 19.26
N GLN A 388 12.69 0.24 18.52
CA GLN A 388 12.88 -1.14 18.97
C GLN A 388 13.70 -1.94 17.97
N ASP A 389 14.70 -2.64 18.46
CA ASP A 389 15.45 -3.61 17.67
C ASP A 389 15.64 -4.95 18.40
N VAL A 390 16.22 -5.91 17.68
CA VAL A 390 16.45 -7.25 18.19
C VAL A 390 17.88 -7.48 18.68
N THR A 391 18.63 -6.43 18.99
CA THR A 391 20.01 -6.59 19.45
C THR A 391 20.06 -7.40 20.73
N LEU A 392 20.86 -8.46 20.71
CA LEU A 392 21.02 -9.41 21.80
C LEU A 392 22.40 -9.28 22.48
N ASP A 393 23.43 -9.05 21.68
CA ASP A 393 24.81 -8.90 22.14
C ASP A 393 25.21 -7.43 22.16
N TYR A 394 25.65 -6.97 23.34
CA TYR A 394 26.08 -5.61 23.58
C TYR A 394 27.52 -5.59 24.04
N HIS A 395 28.35 -4.79 23.38
CA HIS A 395 29.66 -4.42 23.89
C HIS A 395 29.59 -2.96 24.35
N LEU A 396 29.86 -2.71 25.63
CA LEU A 396 29.75 -1.36 26.22
C LEU A 396 30.63 -0.33 25.51
N GLN A 397 31.77 -0.76 24.96
CA GLN A 397 32.68 0.10 24.19
C GLN A 397 32.08 0.61 22.86
N ASP A 398 31.08 -0.08 22.33
CA ASP A 398 30.41 0.27 21.08
C ASP A 398 29.21 1.19 21.33
N VAL A 399 28.74 1.29 22.59
CA VAL A 399 27.61 2.15 22.95
C VAL A 399 28.06 3.60 22.97
N VAL A 400 27.55 4.37 22.02
CA VAL A 400 27.80 5.80 21.93
C VAL A 400 26.53 6.52 22.40
N PRO A 401 26.57 7.26 23.53
CA PRO A 401 25.42 8.02 24.00
C PRO A 401 24.99 9.06 22.98
N CYS A 402 23.68 9.25 22.84
CA CYS A 402 23.11 10.39 22.14
C CYS A 402 23.50 11.69 22.85
N GLN A 403 23.42 12.80 22.13
CA GLN A 403 23.48 14.11 22.77
C GLN A 403 22.21 14.35 23.59
N PRO A 404 22.28 15.12 24.69
CA PRO A 404 21.10 15.60 25.38
C PRO A 404 20.20 16.36 24.41
N ALA A 405 18.98 15.89 24.18
CA ALA A 405 18.03 16.67 23.41
C ALA A 405 17.52 17.80 24.31
N THR A 406 17.77 19.07 23.94
CA THR A 406 17.47 20.23 24.79
C THR A 406 16.06 20.81 24.58
N HIS A 407 15.32 20.33 23.56
CA HIS A 407 14.07 20.93 23.12
C HIS A 407 12.96 19.91 22.85
N LEU A 408 12.73 18.94 23.76
CA LEU A 408 11.68 17.92 23.62
C LEU A 408 10.47 18.17 24.52
N SER A 409 9.99 19.41 24.55
CA SER A 409 8.95 19.83 25.50
C SER A 409 7.60 19.11 25.34
N HIS A 410 7.35 18.54 24.16
CA HIS A 410 6.10 17.85 23.80
C HIS A 410 6.16 16.33 23.92
N LEU A 411 7.32 15.75 24.24
CA LEU A 411 7.50 14.31 24.30
C LEU A 411 6.66 13.72 25.44
N LYS A 412 5.69 12.88 25.12
CA LYS A 412 4.78 12.23 26.09
C LYS A 412 5.16 10.79 26.36
N MET A 413 5.61 10.08 25.33
CA MET A 413 5.96 8.67 25.39
C MET A 413 7.27 8.40 24.67
N SER A 414 8.20 7.75 25.36
CA SER A 414 9.43 7.22 24.79
C SER A 414 9.58 5.75 25.16
N ASN A 415 9.61 4.87 24.15
CA ASN A 415 9.85 3.44 24.31
C ASN A 415 11.06 3.02 23.48
N LEU A 416 12.19 2.86 24.14
CA LEU A 416 13.46 2.48 23.54
C LEU A 416 13.79 1.06 23.97
N ILE A 417 13.92 0.16 22.99
CA ILE A 417 14.20 -1.25 23.22
C ILE A 417 15.41 -1.65 22.37
N GLY A 418 16.37 -2.33 23.01
CA GLY A 418 17.58 -2.81 22.35
C GLY A 418 18.68 -1.76 22.33
N TRP A 419 19.28 -1.52 21.16
CA TRP A 419 20.42 -0.60 21.05
C TRP A 419 20.07 0.85 21.42
N SER A 420 18.90 1.31 21.02
CA SER A 420 18.41 2.67 21.28
C SER A 420 18.27 3.00 22.77
N ALA A 421 17.95 2.00 23.60
CA ALA A 421 17.83 2.16 25.06
C ALA A 421 19.18 2.49 25.71
N LEU A 422 20.26 1.86 25.22
CA LEU A 422 21.61 2.03 25.75
C LEU A 422 22.24 3.37 25.34
N CYS A 423 21.83 3.92 24.20
CA CYS A 423 22.28 5.21 23.71
C CYS A 423 21.52 6.40 24.35
N PHE A 424 20.45 6.17 25.13
CA PHE A 424 19.66 7.26 25.69
C PHE A 424 20.46 8.13 26.68
N HIS A 425 20.48 9.45 26.45
CA HIS A 425 21.15 10.39 27.35
C HIS A 425 20.20 10.84 28.48
N PRO A 426 20.54 10.63 29.77
CA PRO A 426 19.66 10.95 30.89
C PRO A 426 19.28 12.44 30.98
N ASP A 427 20.18 13.36 30.63
CA ASP A 427 19.88 14.80 30.66
C ASP A 427 18.76 15.22 29.71
N THR A 428 18.37 14.37 28.76
CA THR A 428 17.16 14.59 27.94
C THR A 428 15.91 14.74 28.81
N LEU A 429 15.88 14.12 29.99
CA LEU A 429 14.74 14.23 30.91
C LEU A 429 14.49 15.65 31.43
N TYR A 430 15.54 16.49 31.50
CA TYR A 430 15.38 17.88 31.91
C TYR A 430 14.62 18.73 30.89
N SER A 431 14.56 18.30 29.61
CA SER A 431 13.88 19.02 28.55
C SER A 431 12.51 18.43 28.16
N THR A 432 12.06 17.37 28.87
CA THR A 432 10.81 16.64 28.57
C THR A 432 9.80 16.72 29.72
N PRO A 433 9.30 17.92 30.09
CA PRO A 433 8.32 18.07 31.17
C PRO A 433 6.99 17.37 30.90
N SER A 434 6.66 17.08 29.63
CA SER A 434 5.42 16.37 29.26
C SER A 434 5.54 14.84 29.30
N LEU A 435 6.72 14.30 29.65
CA LEU A 435 6.99 12.87 29.57
C LEU A 435 6.24 12.10 30.65
N THR A 436 5.21 11.38 30.23
CA THR A 436 4.39 10.53 31.12
C THR A 436 4.87 9.09 31.17
N LYS A 437 5.60 8.64 30.15
CA LYS A 437 6.05 7.25 30.04
C LYS A 437 7.44 7.16 29.41
N LEU A 438 8.38 6.59 30.16
CA LEU A 438 9.71 6.22 29.69
C LEU A 438 9.94 4.73 29.90
N SER A 439 10.21 4.01 28.81
CA SER A 439 10.58 2.61 28.84
C SER A 439 11.95 2.45 28.17
N LEU A 440 12.93 2.00 28.95
CA LEU A 440 14.29 1.67 28.50
C LEU A 440 14.51 0.19 28.78
N GLN A 441 14.60 -0.63 27.74
CA GLN A 441 14.71 -2.09 27.89
C GLN A 441 15.75 -2.68 26.95
N THR A 442 16.44 -3.71 27.40
CA THR A 442 17.17 -4.64 26.51
C THR A 442 16.26 -5.84 26.20
N LYS A 443 16.42 -6.47 25.03
CA LYS A 443 15.49 -7.54 24.58
C LYS A 443 15.49 -8.78 25.48
N PHE A 444 16.57 -9.02 26.23
CA PHE A 444 16.72 -10.17 27.12
C PHE A 444 16.34 -9.94 28.59
N GLY A 445 15.62 -8.85 28.89
CA GLY A 445 15.15 -8.46 30.23
C GLY A 445 15.31 -9.47 31.38
N GLN A 446 16.39 -9.32 32.15
CA GLN A 446 16.31 -9.47 33.61
C GLN A 446 16.48 -8.13 34.34
N LEU A 447 16.78 -7.03 33.62
CA LEU A 447 16.95 -5.70 34.20
C LEU A 447 16.16 -4.68 33.35
N GLY A 448 14.84 -4.74 33.41
CA GLY A 448 14.00 -3.65 32.93
C GLY A 448 13.95 -2.56 34.01
N ILE A 449 14.46 -1.36 33.71
CA ILE A 449 14.22 -0.19 34.57
C ILE A 449 13.06 0.56 33.93
N CYS A 450 11.85 0.40 34.49
CA CYS A 450 10.68 1.20 34.12
C CYS A 450 10.60 2.38 35.09
N PHE A 451 10.63 3.60 34.57
CA PHE A 451 10.37 4.80 35.36
C PHE A 451 8.93 5.21 35.08
N ASP A 452 8.05 5.04 36.06
CA ASP A 452 6.78 5.75 36.09
C ASP A 452 7.06 7.15 36.66
N ALA A 453 6.60 8.19 35.96
CA ALA A 453 6.69 9.54 36.49
C ALA A 453 5.91 9.60 37.82
N PRO A 454 6.40 10.32 38.85
CA PRO A 454 5.63 10.52 40.07
C PRO A 454 4.28 11.14 39.70
N GLU A 455 3.18 10.51 40.09
CA GLU A 455 1.85 11.12 39.95
C GLU A 455 1.90 12.47 40.67
N ASP A 456 1.57 13.54 39.95
CA ASP A 456 1.32 14.86 40.52
C ASP A 456 0.13 14.75 41.48
N ASN A 457 0.40 14.30 42.70
CA ASN A 457 -0.45 14.50 43.84
C ASN A 457 -0.44 16.00 44.13
N ASN A 458 -1.25 16.73 43.37
CA ASN A 458 -1.76 18.04 43.75
C ASN A 458 -2.64 17.84 45.00
N GLY A 459 -1.98 17.59 46.13
CA GLY A 459 -2.51 17.80 47.45
C GLY A 459 -2.62 19.31 47.63
N ASN A 460 -3.84 19.80 47.54
CA ASN A 460 -4.26 20.96 48.30
C ASN A 460 -3.98 20.68 49.77
N ASP A 461 -2.99 21.38 50.33
CA ASP A 461 -2.94 21.76 51.74
C ASP A 461 -2.74 23.29 51.82
#